data_AF-A0A069DMZ1-F1
#
_entry.id   AF-A0A069DMZ1-F1
#
_cell.length_a   1.000
_cell.length_b   1.000
_cell.length_c   1.000
_cell.angle_alpha   90.00
_cell.angle_beta   90.00
_cell.angle_gamma   90.00
#
_symmetry.space_group_name_H-M   'P 1'
#
loop_
_entity.id
_entity.type
_entity.pdbx_description
1 polymer ?
#
loop_
_entity_poly.entity_id
_entity_poly.type
_entity_poly.pdbx_seq_one_letter_code
_entity_poly.pdbx_strand_id
1 'polypeptide(L)'
;DNIKCELSRNEFEHIYEETLGSLCENLEILLESHPEIKGCDISYGDGVLTMSLGAHGTYVINRQTPNKQIWLSSPLSGPKRYDFNNSLNTWIYKHDNESIHSLLQKELSEIFKDNVDLSKCSYFAVKQ
;
A
#
# COMPACT_ATOMS: atom_id res chain seq x y z
N ASP A 1 22.33 -2.24 25.92
CA ASP A 1 21.65 -3.50 25.51
C ASP A 1 20.51 -3.20 24.56
N ASN A 2 20.79 -3.23 23.26
CA ASN A 2 19.84 -2.87 22.21
C ASN A 2 19.10 -4.14 21.78
N ILE A 3 18.07 -4.54 22.54
CA ILE A 3 17.16 -5.60 22.11
C ILE A 3 16.38 -5.05 20.91
N LYS A 4 16.85 -5.31 19.69
CA LYS A 4 15.97 -5.29 18.52
C LYS A 4 14.97 -6.41 18.76
N CYS A 5 13.75 -6.05 19.18
CA CYS A 5 12.64 -6.98 19.17
C CYS A 5 12.34 -7.27 17.70
N GLU A 6 12.82 -8.40 17.20
CA GLU A 6 12.51 -8.87 15.86
C GLU A 6 11.06 -9.35 15.86
N LEU A 7 10.25 -8.78 14.96
CA LEU A 7 8.87 -9.21 14.80
C LEU A 7 8.83 -10.70 14.45
N SER A 8 8.01 -11.44 15.19
CA SER A 8 7.67 -12.82 14.94
C SER A 8 6.91 -12.97 13.63
N ARG A 9 6.82 -14.22 13.15
CA ARG A 9 6.02 -14.55 11.96
C ARG A 9 4.57 -14.10 12.11
N ASN A 10 3.95 -14.36 13.26
CA ASN A 10 2.54 -14.02 13.48
C ASN A 10 2.31 -12.51 13.50
N GLU A 11 3.26 -11.74 14.07
CA GLU A 11 3.19 -10.28 14.01
C GLU A 11 3.29 -9.77 12.57
N PHE A 12 4.19 -10.34 11.75
CA PHE A 12 4.25 -9.98 10.33
C PHE A 12 2.98 -10.33 9.57
N GLU A 13 2.41 -11.52 9.79
CA GLU A 13 1.13 -11.89 9.15
C GLU A 13 0.02 -10.92 9.52
N HIS A 14 -0.08 -10.53 10.80
CA HIS A 14 -1.04 -9.51 11.23
C HIS A 14 -0.77 -8.14 10.58
N ILE A 15 0.48 -7.68 10.53
CA ILE A 15 0.84 -6.41 9.88
C ILE A 15 0.46 -6.44 8.39
N TYR A 16 0.69 -7.56 7.69
CA TYR A 16 0.28 -7.71 6.29
C TYR A 16 -1.22 -7.60 6.11
N GLU A 17 -1.99 -8.37 6.90
CA GLU A 17 -3.44 -8.43 6.82
C GLU A 17 -4.07 -7.05 7.06
N GLU A 18 -3.62 -6.37 8.11
CA GLU A 18 -4.08 -5.02 8.46
C GLU A 18 -3.67 -3.96 7.42
N THR A 19 -2.43 -4.01 6.91
CA THR A 19 -1.98 -3.06 5.87
C THR A 19 -2.81 -3.22 4.59
N LEU A 20 -2.88 -4.44 4.06
CA LEU A 20 -3.54 -4.68 2.76
C LEU A 20 -5.06 -4.60 2.87
N GLY A 21 -5.64 -5.04 4.00
CA GLY A 21 -7.07 -4.92 4.27
C GLY A 21 -7.51 -3.46 4.32
N SER A 22 -6.85 -2.65 5.15
CA SER A 22 -7.19 -1.21 5.24
C SER A 22 -6.94 -0.45 3.94
N LEU A 23 -5.90 -0.79 3.18
CA LEU A 23 -5.69 -0.24 1.83
C LEU A 23 -6.85 -0.62 0.90
N CYS A 24 -7.28 -1.89 0.88
CA CYS A 24 -8.39 -2.34 0.05
C CYS A 24 -9.66 -1.55 0.37
N GLU A 25 -10.04 -1.49 1.64
CA GLU A 25 -11.25 -0.77 2.09
C GLU A 25 -11.23 0.72 1.71
N ASN A 26 -10.11 1.42 1.93
CA ASN A 26 -10.02 2.85 1.62
C ASN A 26 -9.97 3.11 0.10
N LEU A 27 -9.34 2.21 -0.67
CA LEU A 27 -9.30 2.32 -2.12
C LEU A 27 -10.65 1.97 -2.75
N GLU A 28 -11.40 1.01 -2.21
CA GLU A 28 -12.80 0.75 -2.61
C GLU A 28 -13.66 2.01 -2.47
N ILE A 29 -13.60 2.67 -1.31
CA ILE A 29 -14.32 3.93 -1.06
C ILE A 29 -13.88 5.02 -2.04
N LEU A 30 -12.59 5.10 -2.38
CA LEU A 30 -12.09 6.05 -3.39
C LEU A 30 -12.67 5.77 -4.78
N LEU A 31 -12.76 4.50 -5.19
CA LEU A 31 -13.35 4.14 -6.48
C LEU A 31 -14.85 4.45 -6.53
N GLU A 32 -15.57 4.17 -5.44
CA GLU A 32 -17.00 4.47 -5.33
C GLU A 32 -17.29 5.98 -5.40
N SER A 33 -16.40 6.81 -4.88
CA SER A 33 -16.56 8.27 -4.91
C SER A 33 -16.20 8.91 -6.26
N HIS A 34 -15.59 8.15 -7.19
CA HIS A 34 -15.13 8.62 -8.50
C HIS A 34 -15.75 7.81 -9.67
N PRO A 35 -17.09 7.81 -9.83
CA PRO A 35 -17.77 7.02 -10.85
C PRO A 35 -17.47 7.44 -12.30
N GLU A 36 -16.82 8.59 -12.51
CA GLU A 36 -16.33 9.05 -13.80
C GLU A 36 -15.17 8.23 -14.34
N ILE A 37 -14.36 7.60 -13.48
CA ILE A 37 -13.30 6.68 -13.91
C ILE A 37 -13.93 5.33 -14.26
N LYS A 38 -13.87 4.97 -15.56
CA LYS A 38 -14.53 3.77 -16.09
C LYS A 38 -13.61 2.56 -16.09
N GLY A 39 -14.20 1.38 -15.90
CA GLY A 39 -13.47 0.11 -15.91
C GLY A 39 -12.62 -0.10 -14.65
N CYS A 40 -12.99 0.58 -13.56
CA CYS A 40 -12.40 0.36 -12.25
C CYS A 40 -12.88 -0.95 -11.64
N ASP A 41 -11.95 -1.66 -11.01
CA ASP A 41 -12.22 -2.86 -10.23
C ASP A 41 -11.12 -3.01 -9.18
N ILE A 42 -11.47 -3.55 -8.01
CA ILE A 42 -10.52 -3.80 -6.94
C ILE A 42 -10.84 -5.14 -6.28
N SER A 43 -9.79 -5.89 -5.95
CA SER A 43 -9.90 -7.18 -5.29
C SER A 43 -8.73 -7.40 -4.34
N TYR A 44 -9.00 -8.03 -3.21
CA TYR A 44 -7.98 -8.46 -2.26
C TYR A 44 -8.22 -9.92 -1.86
N GLY A 45 -7.22 -10.76 -2.07
CA GLY A 45 -7.28 -12.18 -1.74
C GLY A 45 -5.90 -12.82 -1.72
N ASP A 46 -5.70 -13.80 -0.84
CA ASP A 46 -4.44 -14.55 -0.68
C ASP A 46 -3.19 -13.67 -0.49
N GLY A 47 -3.35 -12.46 0.07
CA GLY A 47 -2.27 -11.51 0.27
C GLY A 47 -1.87 -10.72 -0.99
N VAL A 48 -2.74 -10.68 -1.99
CA VAL A 48 -2.60 -9.89 -3.23
C VAL A 48 -3.79 -8.95 -3.35
N LEU A 49 -3.51 -7.64 -3.35
CA LEU A 49 -4.45 -6.57 -3.68
C LEU A 49 -4.21 -6.15 -5.13
N THR A 50 -5.23 -6.24 -5.97
CA THR A 50 -5.20 -5.81 -7.37
C THR A 50 -6.23 -4.70 -7.57
N MET A 51 -5.79 -3.55 -8.06
CA MET A 51 -6.67 -2.41 -8.38
C MET A 51 -6.48 -2.04 -9.86
N SER A 52 -7.50 -2.34 -10.67
CA SER A 52 -7.61 -1.92 -12.06
C SER A 52 -8.25 -0.54 -12.13
N LEU A 53 -7.65 0.39 -12.86
CA LEU A 53 -8.16 1.75 -13.10
C LEU A 53 -8.48 1.97 -14.59
N GLY A 54 -8.86 0.90 -15.29
CA GLY A 54 -9.18 0.91 -16.72
C GLY A 54 -8.02 1.44 -17.57
N ALA A 55 -8.22 2.57 -18.24
CA ALA A 55 -7.23 3.19 -19.11
C ALA A 55 -5.95 3.67 -18.37
N HIS A 56 -6.01 3.81 -17.04
CA HIS A 56 -4.89 4.26 -16.22
C HIS A 56 -3.98 3.11 -15.75
N GLY A 57 -4.30 1.87 -16.15
CA GLY A 57 -3.50 0.68 -15.84
C GLY A 57 -3.93 -0.01 -14.55
N THR A 58 -3.05 -0.89 -14.05
CA THR A 58 -3.36 -1.77 -12.93
C THR A 58 -2.24 -1.71 -11.89
N TYR A 59 -2.64 -1.48 -10.64
CA TYR A 59 -1.80 -1.60 -9.46
C TYR A 59 -1.90 -3.01 -8.91
N VAL A 60 -0.76 -3.61 -8.57
CA VAL A 60 -0.70 -4.87 -7.84
C VAL A 60 0.15 -4.68 -6.60
N ILE A 61 -0.42 -4.94 -5.42
CA ILE A 61 0.26 -4.86 -4.13
C ILE A 61 0.18 -6.23 -3.48
N ASN A 62 1.32 -6.86 -3.23
CA ASN A 62 1.32 -8.22 -2.68
C ASN A 62 2.29 -8.39 -1.51
N ARG A 63 1.87 -9.16 -0.51
CA ARG A 63 2.77 -9.58 0.57
C ARG A 63 3.81 -10.57 0.03
N GLN A 64 5.00 -10.50 0.60
CA GLN A 64 6.14 -11.37 0.29
C GLN A 64 6.72 -11.91 1.59
N THR A 65 6.02 -12.88 2.19
CA THR A 65 6.35 -13.48 3.49
C THR A 65 7.82 -13.92 3.62
N PRO A 66 8.44 -14.61 2.63
CA PRO A 66 9.84 -15.04 2.76
C PRO A 66 10.81 -13.87 2.94
N ASN A 67 10.49 -12.72 2.33
CA ASN A 67 11.34 -11.53 2.36
C ASN A 67 10.95 -10.53 3.45
N LYS A 68 9.84 -10.75 4.17
CA LYS A 68 9.24 -9.76 5.10
C LYS A 68 8.98 -8.40 4.42
N GLN A 69 8.52 -8.44 3.16
CA GLN A 69 8.28 -7.28 2.31
C GLN A 69 6.84 -7.18 1.81
N ILE A 70 6.46 -5.98 1.37
CA ILE A 70 5.36 -5.77 0.43
C ILE A 70 5.96 -5.37 -0.91
N TRP A 71 5.50 -5.97 -1.99
CA TRP A 71 5.86 -5.56 -3.35
C TRP A 71 4.71 -4.79 -3.98
N LEU A 72 5.06 -3.73 -4.69
CA LEU A 72 4.16 -2.91 -5.48
C LEU A 72 4.57 -3.03 -6.94
N SER A 73 3.61 -3.22 -7.83
CA SER A 73 3.72 -2.93 -9.26
C SER A 73 2.82 -1.74 -9.55
N SER A 74 3.41 -0.57 -9.82
CA SER A 74 2.69 0.62 -10.26
C SER A 74 2.74 0.75 -11.80
N PRO A 75 1.63 1.11 -12.46
CA PRO A 75 1.63 1.43 -13.90
C PRO A 75 2.37 2.74 -14.21
N LEU A 76 2.59 3.61 -13.21
CA LEU A 76 3.28 4.91 -13.39
C LEU A 76 4.77 4.81 -13.07
N SER A 77 5.12 4.16 -11.95
CA SER A 77 6.48 4.19 -11.40
C SER A 77 7.17 2.82 -11.35
N GLY A 78 6.54 1.78 -11.89
CA GLY A 78 7.10 0.44 -11.99
C GLY A 78 7.19 -0.29 -10.63
N PRO A 79 7.97 -1.38 -10.56
CA PRO A 79 8.02 -2.22 -9.38
C PRO A 79 8.81 -1.58 -8.22
N LYS A 80 8.33 -1.76 -6.99
CA LYS A 80 9.00 -1.35 -5.74
C LYS A 80 8.86 -2.43 -4.68
N ARG A 81 9.85 -2.49 -3.78
CA ARG A 81 9.90 -3.45 -2.67
C ARG A 81 10.02 -2.70 -1.36
N TYR A 82 9.01 -2.79 -0.53
CA TYR A 82 8.93 -2.09 0.74
C TYR A 82 9.30 -3.00 1.88
N ASP A 83 10.19 -2.52 2.74
CA ASP A 83 10.52 -3.15 4.01
C ASP A 83 9.73 -2.49 5.14
N PHE A 84 9.26 -3.28 6.09
CA PHE A 84 8.58 -2.72 7.25
C PHE A 84 9.59 -2.06 8.19
N ASN A 85 9.35 -0.80 8.55
CA ASN A 85 10.14 -0.06 9.50
C ASN A 85 9.43 -0.02 10.85
N ASN A 86 9.89 -0.83 11.81
CA ASN A 86 9.32 -0.91 13.15
C ASN A 86 9.30 0.43 13.90
N SER A 87 10.29 1.31 13.67
CA SER A 87 10.39 2.59 14.37
C SER A 87 9.41 3.63 13.82
N LEU A 88 9.15 3.59 12.52
CA LEU A 88 8.17 4.48 11.86
C LEU A 88 6.77 3.86 11.80
N ASN A 89 6.64 2.56 12.10
CA ASN A 89 5.43 1.79 11.97
C ASN A 89 4.82 1.88 10.55
N THR A 90 5.66 1.82 9.52
CA THR A 90 5.24 1.92 8.10
C THR A 90 6.16 1.16 7.15
N TRP A 91 5.70 0.96 5.92
CA TRP A 91 6.41 0.29 4.83
C TRP A 91 7.21 1.28 4.01
N ILE A 92 8.54 1.17 4.01
CA ILE A 92 9.46 2.14 3.38
C ILE A 92 10.20 1.52 2.21
N TYR A 93 10.29 2.26 1.10
CA TYR A 93 11.14 1.92 -0.02
C TYR A 93 12.56 2.45 0.23
N LYS A 94 13.55 1.54 0.27
CA LYS A 94 14.93 1.88 0.70
C LYS A 94 15.67 2.87 -0.22
N HIS A 95 15.23 3.02 -1.47
CA HIS A 95 15.96 3.83 -2.44
C HIS A 95 15.70 5.33 -2.28
N ASP A 96 14.49 5.73 -1.91
CA ASP A 96 14.08 7.13 -1.76
C ASP A 96 13.47 7.45 -0.39
N ASN A 97 13.34 6.45 0.49
CA ASN A 97 12.70 6.52 1.81
C ASN A 97 11.21 6.92 1.76
N GLU A 98 10.56 6.78 0.61
CA GLU A 98 9.13 7.03 0.48
C GLU A 98 8.33 5.84 1.03
N SER A 99 7.22 6.13 1.73
CA SER A 99 6.31 5.08 2.19
C SER A 99 5.38 4.62 1.06
N ILE A 100 4.89 3.37 1.15
CA ILE A 100 3.91 2.88 0.17
C ILE A 100 2.67 3.77 0.09
N HIS A 101 2.20 4.25 1.24
CA HIS A 101 1.05 5.13 1.34
C HIS A 101 1.29 6.50 0.70
N SER A 102 2.46 7.11 0.93
CA SER A 102 2.84 8.39 0.30
C SER A 102 2.85 8.29 -1.22
N LEU A 103 3.48 7.25 -1.75
CA LEU A 103 3.53 7.03 -3.19
C LEU A 103 2.14 6.83 -3.78
N LEU A 104 1.31 5.97 -3.17
CA LEU A 104 -0.05 5.72 -3.62
C LEU A 104 -0.89 6.98 -3.58
N GLN A 105 -0.86 7.77 -2.49
CA GLN A 105 -1.58 9.04 -2.43
C GLN A 105 -1.16 9.97 -3.57
N LYS A 106 0.14 10.13 -3.82
CA LYS A 106 0.67 11.00 -4.87
C LYS A 106 0.19 10.56 -6.25
N GLU A 107 0.37 9.29 -6.58
CA GLU A 107 0.02 8.75 -7.89
C GLU A 107 -1.49 8.75 -8.12
N LEU A 108 -2.28 8.33 -7.13
CA LEU A 108 -3.72 8.29 -7.24
C LEU A 108 -4.31 9.71 -7.29
N SER A 109 -3.78 10.67 -6.53
CA SER A 109 -4.22 12.06 -6.63
C SER A 109 -4.00 12.64 -8.04
N GLU A 110 -2.93 12.23 -8.73
CA GLU A 110 -2.71 12.60 -10.12
C GLU A 110 -3.73 11.97 -11.07
N ILE A 111 -4.15 10.72 -10.82
CA ILE A 111 -5.12 10.00 -11.66
C ILE A 111 -6.53 10.55 -11.45
N PHE A 112 -6.99 10.62 -10.20
CA PHE A 112 -8.34 11.04 -9.84
C PHE A 112 -8.54 12.56 -9.93
N LYS A 113 -7.45 13.34 -10.05
CA LYS A 113 -7.48 14.81 -10.01
C LYS A 113 -8.16 15.35 -8.74
N ASP A 114 -8.07 14.58 -7.66
CA ASP A 114 -8.56 14.88 -6.33
C ASP A 114 -7.49 14.59 -5.28
N ASN A 115 -7.63 15.15 -4.09
CA ASN A 115 -6.71 14.91 -2.99
C ASN A 115 -7.01 13.58 -2.30
N VAL A 116 -6.26 12.54 -2.68
CA VAL A 116 -6.39 11.20 -2.07
C VAL A 116 -5.74 11.17 -0.70
N ASP A 117 -6.52 10.88 0.33
CA ASP A 117 -6.09 10.75 1.72
C ASP A 117 -6.18 9.29 2.21
N LEU A 118 -5.02 8.68 2.44
CA LEU A 118 -4.87 7.33 2.98
C LEU A 118 -4.45 7.35 4.47
N SER A 119 -4.55 8.49 5.16
CA SER A 119 -4.13 8.64 6.55
C SER A 119 -4.88 7.74 7.55
N LYS A 120 -6.02 7.18 7.13
CA LYS A 120 -6.82 6.20 7.88
C LYS A 120 -6.37 4.76 7.69
N CYS A 121 -5.47 4.47 6.74
CA CYS A 121 -4.95 3.13 6.53
C CYS A 121 -4.04 2.70 7.69
N SER A 122 -4.07 1.41 8.01
CA SER A 122 -3.15 0.81 8.97
C SER A 122 -1.71 0.97 8.49
N TYR A 123 -0.80 1.26 9.41
CA TYR A 123 0.63 1.48 9.12
C TYR A 123 0.90 2.62 8.12
N PHE A 124 0.00 3.60 8.05
CA PHE A 124 0.21 4.82 7.27
C PHE A 124 1.42 5.64 7.76
N ALA A 125 1.70 5.61 9.06
CA ALA A 125 2.37 6.69 9.76
C ALA A 125 3.74 7.11 9.17
N VAL A 126 3.87 8.42 8.88
CA VAL A 126 5.03 9.20 9.33
C VAL A 126 4.54 10.56 9.82
N LYS A 127 4.46 10.77 11.14
CA LYS A 127 4.64 12.10 11.72
C LYS A 127 5.97 12.09 12.46
N GLN A 128 6.89 12.96 12.06
CA GLN A 128 7.80 13.55 13.04
C GLN A 128 6.99 14.49 13.95
#